data_AF-Q9RMM5-F1
#
_entry.id   AF-Q9RMM5-F1
#
_cell.length_a   1.000
_cell.length_b   1.000
_cell.length_c   1.000
_cell.angle_alpha   90.00
_cell.angle_beta   90.00
_cell.angle_gamma   90.00
#
_symmetry.space_group_name_H-M   'P 1'
#
loop_
_entity.id
_entity.type
_entity.pdbx_description
1 polymer ?
#
loop_
_entity_poly.entity_id
_entity_poly.type
_entity_poly.pdbx_seq_one_letter_code
_entity_poly.pdbx_strand_id
1 'polypeptide(L)'
;MGSHALPRPALRQRIRGGCGRGRGVLGLGATLSTPPTAHAAESTLGAAAAQSGRYFGTAIAAGRLSDSTYTSIASREFNMVTAENEMKIDATEPQRGQFDFSAGDRVYNWAVQNGKEVRGHTLAWHSQQPYWMQSLSGSDLRQAMIDHINGVMNHYKGKIAQWDVVNEAFEDGNSGARRDSNLQRTGNDWIEVAFRTARAADPSAKLCYNDYNIENWTWAKTQAVYNMVRDFKQRGVPIDCVGFQSHFNSGSPYDSNFRTTLQSFAALGVDVAITELDIQGASPTTYANVVNDCLAVSRCLGITVWGVRDTDSWRSGDTPLLFNGDGSKKPAYSAVLDALNGGSSGEPPEDGGSGQIKNAASGRCLDVSGAGTADGTAVQLYDCHGGTNQQWTYTDAGEFRVYGNKCLDAGGTGNGTRVQIYSCWGGDNQKWRVNSDGTIVGVQSGLCLDAAGTGNSTPVQLYTCSYADNQRWTVS
;
A
#
# COMPACT_ATOMS: atom_id res chain seq x y z
N MET A 1 54.86 22.94 29.49
CA MET A 1 54.81 23.75 30.72
C MET A 1 53.40 24.30 30.86
N GLY A 2 52.74 24.04 31.99
CA GLY A 2 51.63 24.85 32.51
C GLY A 2 50.24 24.68 31.90
N SER A 3 49.54 23.60 32.26
CA SER A 3 48.07 23.50 32.26
C SER A 3 47.45 24.49 33.25
N HIS A 4 46.22 24.98 33.01
CA HIS A 4 45.20 25.10 34.08
C HIS A 4 43.78 25.13 33.49
N ALA A 5 43.10 23.98 33.62
CA ALA A 5 41.66 23.83 33.51
C ALA A 5 41.00 24.29 34.83
N LEU A 6 39.80 24.89 34.73
CA LEU A 6 38.94 25.17 35.88
C LEU A 6 37.86 24.09 36.04
N PRO A 7 37.45 23.73 37.27
CA PRO A 7 36.76 22.47 37.57
C PRO A 7 35.23 22.60 37.70
N ARG A 8 34.54 21.48 37.42
CA ARG A 8 33.12 21.25 37.78
C ARG A 8 32.98 21.03 39.30
N PRO A 9 31.89 21.50 39.95
CA PRO A 9 31.61 21.11 41.32
C PRO A 9 30.96 19.72 41.38
N ALA A 10 31.63 18.81 42.08
CA ALA A 10 31.04 17.60 42.65
C ALA A 10 30.48 17.93 44.04
N LEU A 11 29.20 17.62 44.30
CA LEU A 11 28.68 17.58 45.66
C LEU A 11 28.61 16.14 46.16
N ARG A 12 29.29 15.93 47.29
CA ARG A 12 29.56 14.68 47.97
C ARG A 12 28.31 14.02 48.55
N GLN A 13 28.27 12.70 48.40
CA GLN A 13 27.56 11.77 49.28
C GLN A 13 27.95 12.01 50.75
N ARG A 14 26.95 12.07 51.63
CA ARG A 14 27.11 11.80 53.06
C ARG A 14 26.31 10.55 53.40
N ILE A 15 27.03 9.47 53.69
CA ILE A 15 26.52 8.30 54.39
C ILE A 15 26.52 8.63 55.88
N ARG A 16 25.37 8.50 56.53
CA ARG A 16 25.27 8.25 57.98
C ARG A 16 24.27 7.11 58.16
N GLY A 17 24.78 5.96 58.60
CA GLY A 17 23.97 4.86 59.07
C GLY A 17 23.30 5.21 60.40
N GLY A 18 22.03 4.82 60.53
CA GLY A 18 21.25 4.87 61.74
C GLY A 18 20.24 3.74 61.71
N CYS A 19 20.46 2.73 62.54
CA CYS A 19 19.61 1.57 62.72
C CYS A 19 18.27 2.01 63.33
N GLY A 20 17.15 1.67 62.71
CA GLY A 20 15.82 1.97 63.21
C GLY A 20 14.78 1.02 62.60
N ARG A 21 14.36 0.03 63.38
CA ARG A 21 13.20 -0.82 63.08
C ARG A 21 11.96 0.05 62.91
N GLY A 22 11.33 0.00 61.73
CA GLY A 22 10.02 0.61 61.48
C GLY A 22 9.32 -0.12 60.35
N ARG A 23 8.19 -0.78 60.67
CA ARG A 23 7.29 -1.40 59.70
C ARG A 23 6.77 -0.34 58.72
N GLY A 24 6.87 -0.58 57.41
CA GLY A 24 6.38 0.35 56.39
C GLY A 24 6.14 -0.34 55.05
N VAL A 25 4.87 -0.71 54.82
CA VAL A 25 4.11 -0.91 53.57
C VAL A 25 4.92 -1.13 52.28
N LEU A 26 4.79 -2.32 51.68
CA LEU A 26 5.08 -2.56 50.26
C LEU A 26 4.13 -1.71 49.40
N GLY A 27 4.63 -0.60 48.84
CA GLY A 27 3.97 0.10 47.76
C GLY A 27 4.24 -0.63 46.44
N LEU A 28 3.24 -1.30 45.88
CA LEU A 28 3.26 -1.68 44.47
C LEU A 28 3.31 -0.38 43.64
N GLY A 29 4.45 -0.11 43.02
CA GLY A 29 4.53 0.90 41.97
C GLY A 29 3.78 0.39 40.74
N ALA A 30 2.50 0.73 40.63
CA ALA A 30 1.76 0.55 39.39
C ALA A 30 2.38 1.49 38.34
N THR A 31 3.12 0.93 37.40
CA THR A 31 3.43 1.61 36.13
C THR A 31 2.10 1.91 35.46
N LEU A 32 1.65 3.16 35.56
CA LEU A 32 0.54 3.67 34.75
C LEU A 32 0.99 3.65 33.30
N SER A 33 0.68 2.57 32.58
CA SER A 33 0.68 2.56 31.13
C SER A 33 -0.43 3.51 30.70
N THR A 34 -0.06 4.69 30.21
CA THR A 34 -1.01 5.54 29.49
C THR A 34 -1.57 4.71 28.33
N PRO A 35 -2.89 4.49 28.24
CA PRO A 35 -3.45 3.86 27.05
C PRO A 35 -3.04 4.70 25.84
N PRO A 36 -2.68 4.08 24.70
CA PRO A 36 -2.46 4.83 23.48
C PRO A 36 -3.69 5.71 23.23
N THR A 37 -3.46 6.97 22.87
CA THR A 37 -4.53 7.87 22.43
C THR A 37 -5.22 7.20 21.24
N ALA A 38 -6.49 6.84 21.41
CA ALA A 38 -7.31 6.40 20.30
C ALA A 38 -7.41 7.58 19.32
N HIS A 39 -6.66 7.52 18.22
CA HIS A 39 -6.82 8.45 17.12
C HIS A 39 -8.16 8.17 16.44
N ALA A 40 -8.85 9.23 16.01
CA ALA A 40 -10.03 9.06 15.18
C ALA A 40 -9.62 8.38 13.86
N ALA A 41 -10.47 7.52 13.33
CA ALA A 41 -10.22 6.89 12.03
C ALA A 41 -10.03 7.98 10.96
N GLU A 42 -8.95 7.86 10.19
CA GLU A 42 -8.61 8.79 9.12
C GLU A 42 -9.35 8.43 7.83
N SER A 43 -9.55 9.42 6.97
CA SER A 43 -10.41 9.32 5.78
C SER A 43 -9.65 9.16 4.45
N THR A 44 -8.32 9.19 4.48
CA THR A 44 -7.44 9.07 3.31
C THR A 44 -6.28 8.12 3.61
N LEU A 45 -5.75 7.46 2.57
CA LEU A 45 -4.76 6.39 2.74
C LEU A 45 -3.45 6.91 3.39
N GLY A 46 -2.93 8.03 2.90
CA GLY A 46 -1.71 8.64 3.42
C GLY A 46 -1.84 9.09 4.88
N ALA A 47 -2.98 9.70 5.25
CA ALA A 47 -3.23 10.10 6.64
C ALA A 47 -3.40 8.88 7.56
N ALA A 48 -4.11 7.85 7.11
CA ALA A 48 -4.27 6.61 7.87
C ALA A 48 -2.93 5.89 8.09
N ALA A 49 -2.08 5.76 7.06
CA ALA A 49 -0.74 5.19 7.21
C ALA A 49 0.14 5.99 8.18
N ALA A 50 0.03 7.32 8.16
CA ALA A 50 0.81 8.22 9.02
C ALA A 50 0.52 8.04 10.51
N GLN A 51 -0.67 7.56 10.90
CA GLN A 51 -0.98 7.21 12.30
C GLN A 51 -0.02 6.15 12.88
N SER A 52 0.54 5.30 12.01
CA SER A 52 1.51 4.27 12.38
C SER A 52 2.96 4.65 12.06
N GLY A 53 3.22 5.92 11.72
CA GLY A 53 4.54 6.40 11.30
C GLY A 53 4.97 5.94 9.90
N ARG A 54 4.02 5.57 9.04
CA ARG A 54 4.26 5.05 7.69
C ARG A 54 3.72 5.99 6.61
N TYR A 55 4.12 5.73 5.36
CA TYR A 55 3.52 6.38 4.19
C TYR A 55 2.58 5.45 3.42
N PHE A 56 1.67 6.06 2.65
CA PHE A 56 0.97 5.42 1.54
C PHE A 56 1.17 6.25 0.28
N GLY A 57 1.79 5.65 -0.73
CA GLY A 57 2.25 6.31 -1.94
C GLY A 57 1.63 5.81 -3.22
N THR A 58 1.94 6.49 -4.32
CA THR A 58 1.55 6.09 -5.68
C THR A 58 2.65 6.40 -6.71
N ALA A 59 2.61 5.70 -7.84
CA ALA A 59 3.37 6.08 -9.03
C ALA A 59 2.70 7.26 -9.76
N ILE A 60 3.48 8.28 -10.09
CA ILE A 60 3.04 9.48 -10.80
C ILE A 60 3.65 9.54 -12.19
N ALA A 61 2.77 9.71 -13.20
CA ALA A 61 3.16 10.00 -14.57
C ALA A 61 3.05 11.50 -14.86
N ALA A 62 4.13 12.13 -15.32
CA ALA A 62 4.15 13.55 -15.66
C ALA A 62 3.11 13.92 -16.72
N GLY A 63 2.87 13.03 -17.69
CA GLY A 63 1.87 13.21 -18.74
C GLY A 63 0.42 13.27 -18.23
N ARG A 64 0.15 12.78 -17.02
CA ARG A 64 -1.19 12.76 -16.40
C ARG A 64 -1.45 13.95 -15.47
N LEU A 65 -0.45 14.79 -15.21
CA LEU A 65 -0.58 15.92 -14.26
C LEU A 65 -1.52 17.05 -14.74
N SER A 66 -2.00 17.01 -15.98
CA SER A 66 -3.07 17.91 -16.48
C SER A 66 -4.48 17.34 -16.31
N ASP A 67 -4.63 16.08 -15.91
CA ASP A 67 -5.92 15.46 -15.62
C ASP A 67 -6.34 15.82 -14.18
N SER A 68 -7.45 16.56 -14.04
CA SER A 68 -7.95 17.01 -12.75
C SER A 68 -8.47 15.86 -11.87
N THR A 69 -9.03 14.81 -12.47
CA THR A 69 -9.48 13.63 -11.72
C THR A 69 -8.27 12.88 -11.18
N TYR A 70 -7.25 12.68 -12.01
CA TYR A 70 -5.99 12.07 -11.60
C TYR A 70 -5.34 12.83 -10.44
N THR A 71 -5.11 14.14 -10.62
CA THR A 71 -4.40 14.96 -9.63
C THR A 71 -5.21 15.18 -8.36
N SER A 72 -6.55 15.28 -8.41
CA SER A 72 -7.38 15.41 -7.21
C SER A 72 -7.39 14.14 -6.34
N ILE A 73 -7.40 12.95 -6.95
CA ILE A 73 -7.24 11.69 -6.22
C ILE A 73 -5.82 11.62 -5.67
N ALA A 74 -4.81 11.81 -6.51
CA ALA A 74 -3.43 11.61 -6.15
C ALA A 74 -2.94 12.60 -5.06
N SER A 75 -3.39 13.86 -5.14
CA SER A 75 -3.05 14.88 -4.13
C SER A 75 -3.69 14.58 -2.77
N ARG A 76 -4.93 14.09 -2.76
CA ARG A 76 -5.70 13.80 -1.55
C ARG A 76 -5.25 12.54 -0.83
N GLU A 77 -5.00 11.46 -1.57
CA GLU A 77 -4.91 10.12 -0.98
C GLU A 77 -3.49 9.73 -0.59
N PHE A 78 -2.45 10.33 -1.17
CA PHE A 78 -1.07 9.86 -1.04
C PHE A 78 -0.13 10.92 -0.44
N ASN A 79 0.82 10.46 0.37
CA ASN A 79 1.90 11.26 0.98
C ASN A 79 3.31 10.84 0.56
N MET A 80 3.43 9.89 -0.38
CA MET A 80 4.68 9.48 -1.03
C MET A 80 4.47 9.36 -2.54
N VAL A 81 5.46 9.76 -3.33
CA VAL A 81 5.42 9.69 -4.80
C VAL A 81 6.64 8.96 -5.32
N THR A 82 6.43 8.09 -6.31
CA THR A 82 7.49 7.59 -7.18
C THR A 82 7.23 8.11 -8.60
N ALA A 83 8.22 8.63 -9.31
CA ALA A 83 8.07 8.92 -10.74
C ALA A 83 8.00 7.58 -11.51
N GLU A 84 6.92 7.35 -12.26
CA GLU A 84 6.68 6.05 -12.92
C GLU A 84 7.78 5.74 -13.95
N ASN A 85 8.23 6.77 -14.68
CA ASN A 85 9.29 6.62 -15.69
C ASN A 85 10.30 7.78 -15.70
N GLU A 86 9.92 8.94 -15.17
CA GLU A 86 10.60 10.21 -15.42
C GLU A 86 11.93 10.38 -14.67
N MET A 87 12.27 9.44 -13.78
CA MET A 87 13.56 9.36 -13.09
C MET A 87 14.37 8.11 -13.48
N LYS A 88 13.94 7.37 -14.51
CA LYS A 88 14.70 6.24 -15.08
C LYS A 88 15.86 6.74 -15.94
N ILE A 89 16.74 5.81 -16.31
CA ILE A 89 18.02 6.09 -16.97
C ILE A 89 17.82 6.80 -18.30
N ASP A 90 16.93 6.30 -19.15
CA ASP A 90 16.64 6.86 -20.46
C ASP A 90 16.01 8.25 -20.41
N ALA A 91 15.14 8.48 -19.43
CA ALA A 91 14.50 9.78 -19.20
C ALA A 91 15.51 10.82 -18.68
N THR A 92 16.42 10.42 -17.79
CA THR A 92 17.32 11.37 -17.11
C THR A 92 18.66 11.56 -17.82
N GLU A 93 19.10 10.63 -18.66
CA GLU A 93 20.33 10.74 -19.45
C GLU A 93 20.12 10.23 -20.90
N PRO A 94 19.31 10.95 -21.70
CA PRO A 94 18.93 10.52 -23.05
C PRO A 94 20.12 10.38 -24.00
N GLN A 95 21.19 11.17 -23.81
CA GLN A 95 22.49 10.99 -24.46
C GLN A 95 23.59 10.95 -23.40
N ARG A 96 24.64 10.15 -23.63
CA ARG A 96 25.75 9.97 -22.68
C ARG A 96 26.36 11.30 -22.26
N GLY A 97 26.35 11.58 -20.96
CA GLY A 97 26.83 12.81 -20.34
C GLY A 97 25.90 14.03 -20.49
N GLN A 98 24.73 13.87 -21.11
CA GLN A 98 23.73 14.92 -21.28
C GLN A 98 22.48 14.56 -20.49
N PHE A 99 22.37 15.16 -19.30
CA PHE A 99 21.23 14.93 -18.42
C PHE A 99 20.04 15.83 -18.77
N ASP A 100 18.83 15.27 -18.69
CA ASP A 100 17.56 15.98 -18.79
C ASP A 100 16.70 15.64 -17.57
N PHE A 101 16.46 16.63 -16.71
CA PHE A 101 15.63 16.44 -15.52
C PHE A 101 14.23 17.04 -15.67
N SER A 102 13.84 17.53 -16.85
CA SER A 102 12.59 18.28 -17.03
C SER A 102 11.34 17.49 -16.61
N ALA A 103 11.25 16.22 -17.02
CA ALA A 103 10.13 15.35 -16.68
C ALA A 103 10.17 14.95 -15.20
N GLY A 104 11.35 14.56 -14.69
CA GLY A 104 11.54 14.17 -13.29
C GLY A 104 11.25 15.33 -12.33
N ASP A 105 11.72 16.54 -12.64
CA ASP A 105 11.48 17.76 -11.86
C ASP A 105 9.99 18.12 -11.87
N ARG A 106 9.26 17.87 -12.97
CA ARG A 106 7.82 18.10 -12.99
C ARG A 106 7.09 17.21 -11.98
N VAL A 107 7.47 15.94 -11.88
CA VAL A 107 6.92 15.01 -10.88
C VAL A 107 7.36 15.39 -9.46
N TYR A 108 8.65 15.64 -9.26
CA TYR A 108 9.21 16.04 -7.97
C TYR A 108 8.56 17.32 -7.42
N ASN A 109 8.48 18.37 -8.26
CA ASN A 109 7.89 19.64 -7.86
C ASN A 109 6.40 19.48 -7.53
N TRP A 110 5.66 18.71 -8.32
CA TRP A 110 4.26 18.41 -8.01
C TRP A 110 4.13 17.68 -6.67
N ALA A 111 4.99 16.69 -6.40
CA ALA A 111 4.99 15.94 -5.15
C ALA A 111 5.21 16.87 -3.94
N VAL A 112 6.28 17.66 -3.95
CA VAL A 112 6.62 18.56 -2.84
C VAL A 112 5.59 19.68 -2.66
N GLN A 113 5.09 20.27 -3.75
CA GLN A 113 4.02 21.29 -3.67
C GLN A 113 2.71 20.73 -3.07
N ASN A 114 2.50 19.42 -3.17
CA ASN A 114 1.34 18.73 -2.61
C ASN A 114 1.70 17.94 -1.34
N GLY A 115 2.79 18.30 -0.64
CA GLY A 115 3.15 17.76 0.67
C GLY A 115 3.52 16.27 0.68
N LYS A 116 4.10 15.76 -0.41
CA LYS A 116 4.55 14.36 -0.53
C LYS A 116 6.07 14.25 -0.47
N GLU A 117 6.55 13.20 0.18
CA GLU A 117 7.92 12.73 0.01
C GLU A 117 8.09 12.04 -1.36
N VAL A 118 9.33 11.82 -1.78
CA VAL A 118 9.64 11.21 -3.07
C VAL A 118 10.58 10.01 -2.90
N ARG A 119 10.23 8.90 -3.58
CA ARG A 119 11.14 7.81 -3.88
C ARG A 119 11.71 8.02 -5.29
N GLY A 120 13.04 8.08 -5.41
CA GLY A 120 13.71 8.13 -6.69
C GLY A 120 13.81 6.73 -7.31
N HIS A 121 13.39 6.61 -8.56
CA HIS A 121 13.30 5.34 -9.28
C HIS A 121 13.67 5.54 -10.76
N THR A 122 14.72 4.93 -11.30
CA THR A 122 15.74 4.07 -10.67
C THR A 122 17.11 4.34 -11.30
N LEU A 123 18.19 4.13 -10.54
CA LEU A 123 19.52 4.61 -10.94
C LEU A 123 20.32 3.61 -11.79
N ALA A 124 20.21 2.30 -11.53
CA ALA A 124 20.95 1.29 -12.27
C ALA A 124 20.10 0.03 -12.47
N TRP A 125 19.74 -0.22 -13.73
CA TRP A 125 18.83 -1.29 -14.12
C TRP A 125 19.15 -1.76 -15.55
N HIS A 126 18.80 -3.00 -15.86
CA HIS A 126 19.02 -3.60 -17.17
C HIS A 126 17.98 -3.14 -18.22
N SER A 127 16.77 -2.77 -17.77
CA SER A 127 15.69 -2.32 -18.64
C SER A 127 15.65 -0.79 -18.74
N GLN A 128 14.93 -0.29 -19.75
CA GLN A 128 14.78 1.14 -20.05
C GLN A 128 16.10 1.93 -20.00
N GLN A 129 17.18 1.29 -20.44
CA GLN A 129 18.44 1.98 -20.70
C GLN A 129 18.31 2.77 -22.01
N PRO A 130 18.88 3.98 -22.11
CA PRO A 130 18.99 4.67 -23.39
C PRO A 130 19.88 3.85 -24.35
N TYR A 131 19.65 3.97 -25.66
CA TYR A 131 20.35 3.19 -26.67
C TYR A 131 21.88 3.22 -26.51
N TRP A 132 22.43 4.38 -26.16
CA TRP A 132 23.86 4.53 -25.96
C TRP A 132 24.38 3.60 -24.84
N MET A 133 23.65 3.45 -23.73
CA MET A 133 24.05 2.60 -22.61
C MET A 133 23.86 1.11 -22.91
N GLN A 134 22.81 0.75 -23.64
CA GLN A 134 22.57 -0.63 -24.09
C GLN A 134 23.75 -1.18 -24.92
N SER A 135 24.40 -0.30 -25.69
CA SER A 135 25.55 -0.65 -26.54
C SER A 135 26.88 -0.80 -25.79
N LEU A 136 26.95 -0.35 -24.53
CA LEU A 136 28.18 -0.40 -23.74
C LEU A 136 28.38 -1.76 -23.07
N SER A 137 29.63 -2.06 -22.72
CA SER A 137 30.00 -3.24 -21.92
C SER A 137 31.30 -2.99 -21.15
N GLY A 138 31.68 -3.93 -20.29
CA GLY A 138 32.96 -3.91 -19.58
C GLY A 138 33.17 -2.67 -18.71
N SER A 139 34.39 -2.15 -18.69
CA SER A 139 34.76 -0.98 -17.89
C SER A 139 34.06 0.30 -18.34
N ASP A 140 33.76 0.43 -19.64
CA ASP A 140 33.11 1.64 -20.17
C ASP A 140 31.67 1.76 -19.67
N LEU A 141 30.92 0.64 -19.68
CA LEU A 141 29.60 0.59 -19.06
C LEU A 141 29.67 0.79 -17.53
N ARG A 142 30.67 0.20 -16.87
CA ARG A 142 30.85 0.38 -15.43
C ARG A 142 31.03 1.84 -15.06
N GLN A 143 31.85 2.58 -15.82
CA GLN A 143 32.04 4.01 -15.60
C GLN A 143 30.77 4.80 -15.91
N ALA A 144 30.08 4.49 -17.02
CA ALA A 144 28.81 5.14 -17.35
C ALA A 144 27.74 4.96 -16.25
N MET A 145 27.64 3.78 -15.65
CA MET A 145 26.75 3.53 -14.50
C MET A 145 27.10 4.43 -13.31
N ILE A 146 28.39 4.56 -12.98
CA ILE A 146 28.87 5.42 -11.89
C ILE A 146 28.56 6.90 -12.19
N ASP A 147 28.82 7.35 -13.42
CA ASP A 147 28.58 8.73 -13.85
C ASP A 147 27.09 9.07 -13.81
N HIS A 148 26.24 8.13 -14.26
CA HIS A 148 24.78 8.27 -14.21
C HIS A 148 24.27 8.42 -12.76
N ILE A 149 24.68 7.50 -11.86
CA ILE A 149 24.31 7.56 -10.43
C ILE A 149 24.69 8.91 -9.85
N ASN A 150 25.92 9.38 -10.10
CA ASN A 150 26.38 10.67 -9.60
C ASN A 150 25.58 11.84 -10.19
N GLY A 151 25.33 11.86 -11.50
CA GLY A 151 24.61 12.94 -12.16
C GLY A 151 23.19 13.11 -11.62
N VAL A 152 22.43 12.02 -11.59
CA VAL A 152 21.04 12.03 -11.12
C VAL A 152 20.96 12.35 -9.62
N MET A 153 21.74 11.67 -8.78
CA MET A 153 21.67 11.89 -7.34
C MET A 153 22.18 13.28 -6.92
N ASN A 154 23.16 13.86 -7.62
CA ASN A 154 23.62 15.22 -7.31
C ASN A 154 22.56 16.27 -7.64
N HIS A 155 21.77 16.11 -8.70
CA HIS A 155 20.66 17.00 -9.03
C HIS A 155 19.57 17.00 -7.94
N TYR A 156 19.25 15.81 -7.42
CA TYR A 156 18.24 15.59 -6.38
C TYR A 156 18.80 15.51 -4.94
N LYS A 157 20.05 15.92 -4.71
CA LYS A 157 20.72 15.75 -3.42
C LYS A 157 19.96 16.38 -2.26
N GLY A 158 19.70 15.59 -1.21
CA GLY A 158 18.98 16.02 -0.01
C GLY A 158 17.48 16.19 -0.19
N LYS A 159 16.92 15.80 -1.34
CA LYS A 159 15.51 16.00 -1.68
C LYS A 159 14.70 14.69 -1.74
N ILE A 160 15.37 13.55 -1.76
CA ILE A 160 14.76 12.22 -1.99
C ILE A 160 14.87 11.40 -0.72
N ALA A 161 13.73 10.84 -0.28
CA ALA A 161 13.68 10.04 0.95
C ALA A 161 14.34 8.66 0.76
N GLN A 162 14.06 8.03 -0.39
CA GLN A 162 14.53 6.69 -0.74
C GLN A 162 14.96 6.65 -2.20
N TRP A 163 16.08 6.01 -2.53
CA TRP A 163 16.49 5.71 -3.89
C TRP A 163 16.46 4.21 -4.14
N ASP A 164 15.76 3.78 -5.18
CA ASP A 164 15.97 2.46 -5.77
C ASP A 164 17.28 2.53 -6.58
N VAL A 165 18.39 2.21 -5.92
CA VAL A 165 19.74 2.34 -6.49
C VAL A 165 19.95 1.28 -7.58
N VAL A 166 19.53 0.05 -7.29
CA VAL A 166 19.57 -1.06 -8.23
C VAL A 166 18.21 -1.70 -8.29
N ASN A 167 17.73 -1.94 -9.51
CA ASN A 167 16.46 -2.62 -9.77
C ASN A 167 16.69 -3.97 -10.48
N GLU A 168 15.96 -5.01 -10.09
CA GLU A 168 15.77 -6.28 -10.81
C GLU A 168 17.05 -6.99 -11.29
N ALA A 169 18.00 -7.17 -10.38
CA ALA A 169 19.30 -7.75 -10.68
C ALA A 169 19.33 -9.29 -10.65
N PHE A 170 18.25 -9.95 -10.23
CA PHE A 170 18.16 -11.40 -10.18
C PHE A 170 17.24 -11.96 -11.26
N GLU A 171 17.61 -13.15 -11.73
CA GLU A 171 16.85 -13.89 -12.74
C GLU A 171 15.58 -14.48 -12.13
N ASP A 172 14.55 -14.64 -12.96
CA ASP A 172 13.33 -15.30 -12.55
C ASP A 172 13.49 -16.82 -12.50
N GLY A 173 12.54 -17.49 -11.84
CA GLY A 173 12.54 -18.94 -11.67
C GLY A 173 13.42 -19.43 -10.51
N ASN A 174 13.95 -20.65 -10.64
CA ASN A 174 14.43 -21.44 -9.50
C ASN A 174 15.95 -21.43 -9.29
N SER A 175 16.70 -20.67 -10.08
CA SER A 175 18.17 -20.68 -10.01
C SER A 175 18.72 -19.80 -8.88
N GLY A 176 18.03 -18.70 -8.55
CA GLY A 176 18.59 -17.64 -7.71
C GLY A 176 19.80 -16.95 -8.34
N ALA A 177 20.00 -17.09 -9.66
CA ALA A 177 21.11 -16.49 -10.38
C ALA A 177 20.92 -14.97 -10.52
N ARG A 178 22.02 -14.26 -10.76
CA ARG A 178 21.95 -12.90 -11.27
C ARG A 178 21.39 -12.92 -12.70
N ARG A 179 20.57 -11.93 -13.03
CA ARG A 179 20.05 -11.73 -14.38
C ARG A 179 21.19 -11.44 -15.35
N ASP A 180 21.25 -12.16 -16.47
CA ASP A 180 22.22 -11.84 -17.51
C ASP A 180 21.87 -10.49 -18.15
N SER A 181 22.78 -9.53 -18.01
CA SER A 181 22.61 -8.17 -18.48
C SER A 181 23.97 -7.58 -18.84
N ASN A 182 24.01 -6.50 -19.61
CA ASN A 182 25.25 -5.77 -19.85
C ASN A 182 25.91 -5.32 -18.53
N LEU A 183 25.13 -4.84 -17.55
CA LEU A 183 25.57 -4.47 -16.21
C LEU A 183 26.19 -5.65 -15.46
N GLN A 184 25.50 -6.78 -15.40
CA GLN A 184 26.00 -7.99 -14.73
C GLN A 184 27.29 -8.51 -15.37
N ARG A 185 27.43 -8.42 -16.70
CA ARG A 185 28.64 -8.79 -17.44
C ARG A 185 29.83 -7.85 -17.20
N THR A 186 29.64 -6.68 -16.57
CA THR A 186 30.77 -5.85 -16.11
C THR A 186 31.50 -6.46 -14.91
N GLY A 187 30.87 -7.39 -14.18
CA GLY A 187 31.40 -8.06 -12.99
C GLY A 187 30.35 -8.15 -11.87
N ASN A 188 30.38 -9.24 -11.09
CA ASN A 188 29.42 -9.52 -10.00
C ASN A 188 29.28 -8.40 -8.95
N ASP A 189 30.34 -7.59 -8.80
CA ASP A 189 30.48 -6.48 -7.87
C ASP A 189 29.71 -5.20 -8.30
N TRP A 190 29.12 -5.16 -9.50
CA TRP A 190 28.48 -3.95 -10.03
C TRP A 190 27.43 -3.35 -9.09
N ILE A 191 26.65 -4.20 -8.40
CA ILE A 191 25.63 -3.78 -7.43
C ILE A 191 26.30 -3.09 -6.24
N GLU A 192 27.36 -3.69 -5.67
CA GLU A 192 28.09 -3.09 -4.56
C GLU A 192 28.70 -1.73 -4.95
N VAL A 193 29.26 -1.64 -6.15
CA VAL A 193 29.80 -0.38 -6.69
C VAL A 193 28.70 0.67 -6.82
N ALA A 194 27.50 0.30 -7.28
CA ALA A 194 26.37 1.22 -7.38
C ALA A 194 25.97 1.78 -6.00
N PHE A 195 25.81 0.92 -4.98
CA PHE A 195 25.49 1.37 -3.62
C PHE A 195 26.57 2.26 -3.00
N ARG A 196 27.85 1.90 -3.15
CA ARG A 196 28.96 2.73 -2.65
C ARG A 196 29.01 4.09 -3.33
N THR A 197 28.76 4.14 -4.64
CA THR A 197 28.67 5.39 -5.40
C THR A 197 27.49 6.23 -4.91
N ALA A 198 26.31 5.63 -4.78
CA ALA A 198 25.10 6.31 -4.34
C ALA A 198 25.26 6.92 -2.93
N ARG A 199 25.85 6.18 -1.99
CA ARG A 199 26.13 6.70 -0.63
C ARG A 199 27.05 7.91 -0.65
N ALA A 200 28.05 7.94 -1.52
CA ALA A 200 28.95 9.07 -1.64
C ALA A 200 28.26 10.29 -2.29
N ALA A 201 27.40 10.06 -3.29
CA ALA A 201 26.65 11.12 -3.97
C ALA A 201 25.67 11.82 -3.01
N ASP A 202 24.86 11.05 -2.28
CA ASP A 202 23.92 11.57 -1.29
C ASP A 202 23.87 10.69 -0.02
N PRO A 203 24.55 11.10 1.06
CA PRO A 203 24.50 10.38 2.34
C PRO A 203 23.15 10.44 3.05
N SER A 204 22.26 11.38 2.69
CA SER A 204 21.00 11.63 3.39
C SER A 204 19.85 10.73 2.95
N ALA A 205 19.90 10.19 1.73
CA ALA A 205 18.89 9.28 1.22
C ALA A 205 19.06 7.85 1.76
N LYS A 206 17.94 7.14 1.95
CA LYS A 206 17.95 5.70 2.14
C LYS A 206 18.19 5.00 0.80
N LEU A 207 19.13 4.07 0.77
CA LEU A 207 19.52 3.35 -0.44
C LEU A 207 18.88 1.96 -0.46
N CYS A 208 17.99 1.75 -1.42
CA CYS A 208 17.20 0.53 -1.55
C CYS A 208 17.68 -0.33 -2.72
N TYR A 209 17.66 -1.65 -2.51
CA TYR A 209 17.62 -2.63 -3.59
C TYR A 209 16.14 -2.94 -3.89
N ASN A 210 15.70 -2.88 -5.15
CA ASN A 210 14.30 -3.12 -5.53
C ASN A 210 14.19 -4.28 -6.53
N ASP A 211 13.19 -5.15 -6.38
CA ASP A 211 12.94 -6.27 -7.30
C ASP A 211 11.51 -6.81 -7.14
N TYR A 212 11.05 -7.59 -8.13
CA TYR A 212 9.82 -8.37 -8.08
C TYR A 212 10.09 -9.86 -7.92
N ASN A 213 9.06 -10.63 -7.62
CA ASN A 213 9.15 -12.08 -7.39
C ASN A 213 10.15 -12.43 -6.29
N ILE A 214 10.24 -11.55 -5.29
CA ILE A 214 11.05 -11.70 -4.08
C ILE A 214 10.18 -11.67 -2.82
N GLU A 215 8.86 -11.74 -2.98
CA GLU A 215 7.88 -11.65 -1.90
C GLU A 215 7.70 -13.01 -1.22
N ASN A 216 7.66 -14.10 -1.99
CA ASN A 216 7.46 -15.44 -1.46
C ASN A 216 8.78 -15.99 -0.89
N TRP A 217 8.83 -16.24 0.42
CA TRP A 217 10.03 -16.68 1.13
C TRP A 217 10.63 -17.97 0.56
N THR A 218 9.80 -18.84 -0.01
CA THR A 218 10.22 -20.15 -0.51
C THR A 218 10.94 -20.08 -1.87
N TRP A 219 10.87 -18.95 -2.56
CA TRP A 219 11.43 -18.82 -3.91
C TRP A 219 12.94 -18.61 -3.90
N ALA A 220 13.63 -19.23 -4.86
CA ALA A 220 15.07 -19.13 -4.99
C ALA A 220 15.55 -17.68 -5.21
N LYS A 221 14.77 -16.87 -5.97
CA LYS A 221 15.05 -15.44 -6.19
C LYS A 221 15.05 -14.66 -4.86
N THR A 222 14.02 -14.85 -4.03
CA THR A 222 13.94 -14.27 -2.67
C THR A 222 15.16 -14.63 -1.82
N GLN A 223 15.52 -15.92 -1.79
CA GLN A 223 16.67 -16.39 -1.02
C GLN A 223 18.00 -15.82 -1.55
N ALA A 224 18.14 -15.66 -2.85
CA ALA A 224 19.34 -15.09 -3.46
C ALA A 224 19.51 -13.60 -3.12
N VAL A 225 18.43 -12.82 -3.18
CA VAL A 225 18.43 -11.42 -2.75
C VAL A 225 18.72 -11.33 -1.24
N TYR A 226 18.09 -12.17 -0.43
CA TYR A 226 18.34 -12.22 1.03
C TYR A 226 19.82 -12.48 1.33
N ASN A 227 20.43 -13.44 0.64
CA ASN A 227 21.84 -13.77 0.82
C ASN A 227 22.77 -12.61 0.40
N MET A 228 22.44 -11.89 -0.68
CA MET A 228 23.19 -10.70 -1.10
C MET A 228 23.10 -9.58 -0.06
N VAL A 229 21.90 -9.26 0.43
CA VAL A 229 21.72 -8.21 1.44
C VAL A 229 22.43 -8.59 2.74
N ARG A 230 22.35 -9.86 3.16
CA ARG A 230 23.08 -10.36 4.33
C ARG A 230 24.59 -10.18 4.17
N ASP A 231 25.15 -10.56 3.03
CA ASP A 231 26.58 -10.37 2.70
C ASP A 231 26.96 -8.87 2.72
N PHE A 232 26.13 -8.01 2.12
CA PHE A 232 26.35 -6.57 2.10
C PHE A 232 26.40 -5.98 3.51
N LYS A 233 25.48 -6.38 4.39
CA LYS A 233 25.49 -5.94 5.79
C LYS A 233 26.71 -6.46 6.55
N GLN A 234 27.16 -7.69 6.29
CA GLN A 234 28.37 -8.26 6.90
C GLN A 234 29.65 -7.54 6.47
N ARG A 235 29.76 -7.12 5.20
CA ARG A 235 30.95 -6.46 4.64
C ARG A 235 30.90 -4.93 4.67
N GLY A 236 29.84 -4.32 5.20
CA GLY A 236 29.69 -2.87 5.27
C GLY A 236 29.46 -2.20 3.91
N VAL A 237 28.71 -2.85 3.01
CA VAL A 237 28.17 -2.21 1.81
C VAL A 237 26.97 -1.34 2.23
N PRO A 238 26.87 -0.08 1.77
CA PRO A 238 25.88 0.87 2.28
C PRO A 238 24.49 0.64 1.66
N ILE A 239 23.76 -0.34 2.19
CA ILE A 239 22.36 -0.60 1.88
C ILE A 239 21.49 -0.37 3.13
N ASP A 240 20.44 0.41 2.95
CA ASP A 240 19.52 0.79 4.04
C ASP A 240 18.17 0.11 3.93
N CYS A 241 17.73 -0.25 2.72
CA CYS A 241 16.40 -0.82 2.49
C CYS A 241 16.34 -1.88 1.40
N VAL A 242 15.27 -2.67 1.42
CA VAL A 242 14.84 -3.54 0.33
C VAL A 242 13.40 -3.19 -0.06
N GLY A 243 13.22 -2.86 -1.33
CA GLY A 243 11.93 -2.65 -1.98
C GLY A 243 11.41 -3.96 -2.57
N PHE A 244 10.16 -4.29 -2.27
CA PHE A 244 9.44 -5.42 -2.81
C PHE A 244 8.37 -4.88 -3.75
N GLN A 245 8.55 -5.08 -5.07
CA GLN A 245 7.64 -4.53 -6.07
C GLN A 245 6.20 -4.97 -5.80
N SER A 246 5.98 -6.24 -5.42
CA SER A 246 4.67 -6.74 -5.02
C SER A 246 3.62 -6.70 -6.15
N HIS A 247 4.04 -7.03 -7.37
CA HIS A 247 3.17 -7.21 -8.54
C HIS A 247 2.44 -8.56 -8.51
N PHE A 248 1.42 -8.69 -7.67
CA PHE A 248 0.73 -9.95 -7.44
C PHE A 248 -0.27 -10.28 -8.54
N ASN A 249 -0.21 -11.51 -9.05
CA ASN A 249 -1.13 -12.02 -10.07
C ASN A 249 -1.20 -13.55 -9.99
N SER A 250 -2.05 -14.18 -10.81
CA SER A 250 -2.19 -15.65 -10.82
C SER A 250 -0.89 -16.43 -11.08
N GLY A 251 0.07 -15.86 -11.83
CA GLY A 251 1.39 -16.46 -12.08
C GLY A 251 2.42 -16.20 -10.98
N SER A 252 2.18 -15.20 -10.14
CA SER A 252 3.03 -14.85 -9.00
C SER A 252 2.14 -14.35 -7.86
N PRO A 253 1.39 -15.26 -7.21
CA PRO A 253 0.35 -14.88 -6.26
C PRO A 253 0.96 -14.40 -4.94
N TYR A 254 0.19 -13.57 -4.23
CA TYR A 254 0.45 -13.29 -2.83
C TYR A 254 0.42 -14.61 -2.01
N ASP A 255 1.30 -14.71 -1.03
CA ASP A 255 1.36 -15.80 -0.06
C ASP A 255 1.54 -15.19 1.33
N SER A 256 0.92 -15.76 2.36
CA SER A 256 1.01 -15.26 3.74
C SER A 256 2.43 -15.29 4.31
N ASN A 257 3.34 -16.06 3.71
CA ASN A 257 4.75 -16.02 4.04
C ASN A 257 5.46 -14.71 3.61
N PHE A 258 4.79 -13.81 2.89
CA PHE A 258 5.34 -12.49 2.57
C PHE A 258 5.70 -11.71 3.84
N ARG A 259 4.88 -11.80 4.89
CA ARG A 259 5.24 -11.28 6.22
C ARG A 259 6.57 -11.82 6.74
N THR A 260 6.79 -13.13 6.59
CA THR A 260 8.05 -13.79 6.99
C THR A 260 9.22 -13.23 6.19
N THR A 261 9.05 -13.00 4.89
CA THR A 261 10.06 -12.34 4.04
C THR A 261 10.39 -10.95 4.57
N LEU A 262 9.40 -10.08 4.77
CA LEU A 262 9.60 -8.72 5.28
C LEU A 262 10.32 -8.73 6.63
N GLN A 263 9.90 -9.60 7.56
CA GLN A 263 10.55 -9.76 8.87
C GLN A 263 12.00 -10.25 8.74
N SER A 264 12.27 -11.17 7.82
CA SER A 264 13.60 -11.74 7.64
C SER A 264 14.59 -10.72 7.10
N PHE A 265 14.19 -9.90 6.11
CA PHE A 265 15.01 -8.79 5.64
C PHE A 265 15.17 -7.71 6.72
N ALA A 266 14.10 -7.36 7.45
CA ALA A 266 14.18 -6.42 8.57
C ALA A 266 15.19 -6.87 9.65
N ALA A 267 15.29 -8.18 9.91
CA ALA A 267 16.23 -8.76 10.87
C ALA A 267 17.71 -8.61 10.44
N LEU A 268 18.00 -8.36 9.17
CA LEU A 268 19.35 -8.01 8.69
C LEU A 268 19.76 -6.56 9.02
N GLY A 269 18.87 -5.76 9.61
CA GLY A 269 19.11 -4.36 9.93
C GLY A 269 19.01 -3.42 8.72
N VAL A 270 18.16 -3.79 7.76
CA VAL A 270 17.66 -2.92 6.68
C VAL A 270 16.18 -2.66 6.91
N ASP A 271 15.70 -1.52 6.44
CA ASP A 271 14.27 -1.27 6.33
C ASP A 271 13.67 -2.02 5.14
N VAL A 272 12.35 -2.16 5.12
CA VAL A 272 11.62 -2.77 3.99
C VAL A 272 10.55 -1.81 3.51
N ALA A 273 10.22 -1.88 2.22
CA ALA A 273 9.17 -1.08 1.62
C ALA A 273 8.43 -1.90 0.56
N ILE A 274 7.12 -1.75 0.48
CA ILE A 274 6.32 -2.25 -0.64
C ILE A 274 6.27 -1.13 -1.67
N THR A 275 6.80 -1.35 -2.87
CA THR A 275 7.22 -0.26 -3.76
C THR A 275 6.35 -0.06 -5.00
N GLU A 276 5.74 -1.13 -5.52
CA GLU A 276 5.03 -1.13 -6.81
C GLU A 276 3.75 -1.96 -6.75
N LEU A 277 3.04 -1.91 -5.61
CA LEU A 277 1.92 -2.79 -5.34
C LEU A 277 0.81 -2.64 -6.38
N ASP A 278 0.49 -3.75 -7.03
CA ASP A 278 -0.73 -3.95 -7.79
C ASP A 278 -1.14 -5.44 -7.67
N ILE A 279 -2.45 -5.71 -7.60
CA ILE A 279 -2.97 -7.07 -7.39
C ILE A 279 -4.00 -7.35 -8.48
N GLN A 280 -3.75 -8.34 -9.34
CA GLN A 280 -4.71 -8.74 -10.39
C GLN A 280 -6.12 -8.96 -9.81
N GLY A 281 -7.11 -8.27 -10.38
CA GLY A 281 -8.51 -8.29 -9.91
C GLY A 281 -8.80 -7.45 -8.66
N ALA A 282 -7.76 -6.92 -8.00
CA ALA A 282 -7.84 -6.09 -6.79
C ALA A 282 -8.70 -6.70 -5.68
N SER A 283 -8.45 -7.97 -5.32
CA SER A 283 -9.07 -8.63 -4.16
C SER A 283 -8.91 -7.76 -2.90
N PRO A 284 -10.00 -7.32 -2.25
CA PRO A 284 -9.96 -6.55 -1.00
C PRO A 284 -9.24 -7.30 0.11
N THR A 285 -9.46 -8.61 0.19
CA THR A 285 -8.80 -9.51 1.15
C THR A 285 -7.29 -9.51 0.96
N THR A 286 -6.83 -9.66 -0.28
CA THR A 286 -5.38 -9.67 -0.58
C THR A 286 -4.74 -8.31 -0.32
N TYR A 287 -5.41 -7.22 -0.70
CA TYR A 287 -4.94 -5.86 -0.39
C TYR A 287 -4.82 -5.62 1.12
N ALA A 288 -5.84 -5.99 1.90
CA ALA A 288 -5.80 -5.86 3.36
C ALA A 288 -4.69 -6.71 3.99
N ASN A 289 -4.48 -7.93 3.48
CA ASN A 289 -3.42 -8.82 3.95
C ASN A 289 -2.02 -8.20 3.75
N VAL A 290 -1.74 -7.68 2.56
CA VAL A 290 -0.46 -6.99 2.25
C VAL A 290 -0.26 -5.76 3.14
N VAL A 291 -1.31 -4.97 3.40
CA VAL A 291 -1.25 -3.84 4.33
C VAL A 291 -0.91 -4.29 5.74
N ASN A 292 -1.59 -5.32 6.23
CA ASN A 292 -1.37 -5.88 7.56
C ASN A 292 0.04 -6.48 7.72
N ASP A 293 0.62 -7.06 6.66
CA ASP A 293 1.99 -7.53 6.66
C ASP A 293 2.99 -6.39 6.89
N CYS A 294 2.81 -5.25 6.23
CA CYS A 294 3.62 -4.06 6.47
C CYS A 294 3.41 -3.50 7.89
N LEU A 295 2.16 -3.40 8.35
CA LEU A 295 1.84 -2.93 9.70
C LEU A 295 2.48 -3.81 10.80
N ALA A 296 2.57 -5.12 10.56
CA ALA A 296 3.18 -6.09 11.47
C ALA A 296 4.73 -6.02 11.53
N VAL A 297 5.39 -5.29 10.62
CA VAL A 297 6.85 -5.15 10.58
C VAL A 297 7.22 -3.69 10.88
N SER A 298 7.86 -3.45 12.03
CA SER A 298 8.22 -2.09 12.48
C SER A 298 9.18 -1.35 11.54
N ARG A 299 9.97 -2.10 10.76
CA ARG A 299 10.88 -1.57 9.74
C ARG A 299 10.24 -1.45 8.35
N CYS A 300 8.96 -1.80 8.19
CA CYS A 300 8.25 -1.50 6.96
C CYS A 300 7.90 -0.02 6.92
N LEU A 301 8.53 0.72 6.01
CA LEU A 301 8.42 2.18 5.92
C LEU A 301 7.07 2.64 5.39
N GLY A 302 6.45 1.84 4.52
CA GLY A 302 5.19 2.18 3.88
C GLY A 302 4.95 1.36 2.62
N ILE A 303 3.86 1.71 1.94
CA ILE A 303 3.35 1.01 0.76
C ILE A 303 3.16 2.03 -0.36
N THR A 304 3.59 1.71 -1.57
CA THR A 304 3.29 2.46 -2.78
C THR A 304 2.53 1.55 -3.74
N VAL A 305 1.36 2.01 -4.21
CA VAL A 305 0.61 1.32 -5.29
C VAL A 305 1.07 1.82 -6.67
N TRP A 306 1.16 0.96 -7.67
CA TRP A 306 1.76 1.30 -8.97
C TRP A 306 0.78 1.96 -9.95
N GLY A 307 0.25 3.10 -9.52
CA GLY A 307 -0.65 3.96 -10.27
C GLY A 307 -1.81 4.49 -9.43
N VAL A 308 -2.62 5.37 -10.02
CA VAL A 308 -3.76 6.00 -9.34
C VAL A 308 -5.06 5.25 -9.62
N ARG A 309 -5.50 5.22 -10.89
CA ARG A 309 -6.70 4.49 -11.33
C ARG A 309 -6.30 3.29 -12.19
N ASP A 310 -7.17 2.29 -12.31
CA ASP A 310 -6.95 1.13 -13.19
C ASP A 310 -6.58 1.53 -14.63
N THR A 311 -7.15 2.62 -15.16
CA THR A 311 -6.83 3.17 -16.50
C THR A 311 -5.47 3.84 -16.61
N ASP A 312 -4.80 4.07 -15.48
CA ASP A 312 -3.43 4.60 -15.40
C ASP A 312 -2.41 3.48 -15.14
N SER A 313 -2.85 2.25 -14.83
CA SER A 313 -1.95 1.11 -14.61
C SER A 313 -1.29 0.65 -15.91
N TRP A 314 -0.01 0.31 -15.85
CA TRP A 314 0.71 -0.42 -16.91
C TRP A 314 0.09 -1.80 -17.24
N ARG A 315 -0.74 -2.34 -16.34
CA ARG A 315 -1.49 -3.60 -16.47
C ARG A 315 -2.99 -3.37 -16.35
N SER A 316 -3.52 -2.36 -17.04
CA SER A 316 -4.94 -1.96 -16.90
C SER A 316 -5.95 -3.09 -17.14
N GLY A 317 -5.59 -4.10 -17.97
CA GLY A 317 -6.43 -5.28 -18.20
C GLY A 317 -6.66 -6.17 -16.97
N ASP A 318 -5.77 -6.09 -15.97
CA ASP A 318 -5.90 -6.80 -14.71
C ASP A 318 -6.77 -6.04 -13.70
N THR A 319 -7.14 -4.79 -13.98
CA THR A 319 -7.84 -3.88 -13.04
C THR A 319 -7.24 -3.91 -11.62
N PRO A 320 -5.93 -3.65 -11.44
CA PRO A 320 -5.24 -4.12 -10.25
C PRO A 320 -5.10 -3.07 -9.13
N LEU A 321 -5.59 -1.84 -9.32
CA LEU A 321 -5.41 -0.70 -8.42
C LEU A 321 -6.63 -0.45 -7.53
N LEU A 322 -6.61 0.64 -6.76
CA LEU A 322 -7.62 0.98 -5.75
C LEU A 322 -8.77 1.87 -6.24
N PHE A 323 -8.63 2.45 -7.44
CA PHE A 323 -9.64 3.31 -8.04
C PHE A 323 -9.98 2.83 -9.45
N ASN A 324 -11.27 2.89 -9.81
CA ASN A 324 -11.73 2.67 -11.17
C ASN A 324 -11.32 3.84 -12.08
N GLY A 325 -11.47 3.66 -13.40
CA GLY A 325 -11.14 4.70 -14.39
C GLY A 325 -11.90 6.02 -14.24
N ASP A 326 -13.13 5.97 -13.71
CA ASP A 326 -13.94 7.16 -13.41
C ASP A 326 -13.52 7.89 -12.12
N GLY A 327 -12.58 7.31 -11.35
CA GLY A 327 -12.11 7.82 -10.08
C GLY A 327 -12.89 7.33 -8.86
N SER A 328 -13.88 6.46 -9.03
CA SER A 328 -14.59 5.84 -7.92
C SER A 328 -13.68 4.89 -7.13
N LYS A 329 -13.86 4.88 -5.81
CA LYS A 329 -13.12 4.00 -4.88
C LYS A 329 -13.62 2.56 -5.07
N LYS A 330 -12.69 1.62 -5.25
CA LYS A 330 -12.99 0.18 -5.35
C LYS A 330 -13.22 -0.43 -3.96
N PRO A 331 -13.82 -1.64 -3.86
CA PRO A 331 -13.90 -2.40 -2.62
C PRO A 331 -12.55 -2.54 -1.90
N ALA A 332 -11.47 -2.77 -2.66
CA ALA A 332 -10.12 -2.83 -2.12
C ALA A 332 -9.66 -1.54 -1.44
N TYR A 333 -10.11 -0.36 -1.88
CA TYR A 333 -9.77 0.90 -1.22
C TYR A 333 -10.26 0.91 0.23
N SER A 334 -11.51 0.52 0.47
CA SER A 334 -12.07 0.51 1.83
C SER A 334 -11.34 -0.51 2.71
N ALA A 335 -11.04 -1.70 2.17
CA ALA A 335 -10.28 -2.72 2.90
C ALA A 335 -8.86 -2.25 3.29
N VAL A 336 -8.16 -1.53 2.40
CA VAL A 336 -6.87 -0.89 2.72
C VAL A 336 -7.04 0.17 3.81
N LEU A 337 -8.01 1.08 3.65
CA LEU A 337 -8.22 2.17 4.60
C LEU A 337 -8.57 1.67 6.00
N ASP A 338 -9.43 0.65 6.09
CA ASP A 338 -9.82 0.03 7.36
C ASP A 338 -8.63 -0.68 8.03
N ALA A 339 -7.82 -1.41 7.26
CA ALA A 339 -6.60 -2.04 7.79
C ALA A 339 -5.60 -1.01 8.34
N LEU A 340 -5.38 0.10 7.62
CA LEU A 340 -4.50 1.20 8.07
C LEU A 340 -5.00 1.86 9.36
N ASN A 341 -6.31 2.00 9.54
CA ASN A 341 -6.93 2.59 10.72
C ASN A 341 -6.94 1.66 11.95
N GLY A 342 -6.26 0.51 11.89
CA GLY A 342 -6.27 -0.46 12.96
C GLY A 342 -7.64 -1.08 13.17
N GLY A 343 -8.49 -1.07 12.14
CA GLY A 343 -9.65 -1.94 12.06
C GLY A 343 -9.16 -3.35 12.32
N SER A 344 -9.41 -3.85 13.52
CA SER A 344 -9.40 -5.27 13.80
C SER A 344 -10.19 -5.92 12.68
N SER A 345 -9.78 -7.11 12.26
CA SER A 345 -10.67 -8.06 11.61
C SER A 345 -11.94 -8.25 12.47
N GLY A 346 -12.87 -7.30 12.46
CA GLY A 346 -14.25 -7.64 12.25
C GLY A 346 -14.18 -8.24 10.87
N GLU A 347 -14.09 -9.56 10.82
CA GLU A 347 -14.08 -10.31 9.59
C GLU A 347 -15.03 -9.59 8.63
N PRO A 348 -14.55 -9.07 7.48
CA PRO A 348 -15.40 -9.15 6.30
C PRO A 348 -15.92 -10.59 6.34
N PRO A 349 -17.24 -10.85 6.24
CA PRO A 349 -17.74 -12.23 6.31
C PRO A 349 -16.80 -13.08 5.48
N GLU A 350 -16.21 -14.13 6.11
CA GLU A 350 -15.15 -14.95 5.51
C GLU A 350 -15.42 -15.09 4.01
N ASP A 351 -14.45 -14.97 3.11
CA ASP A 351 -14.72 -15.12 1.68
C ASP A 351 -15.57 -16.40 1.43
N GLY A 352 -16.81 -16.24 0.95
CA GLY A 352 -17.80 -17.32 0.83
C GLY A 352 -18.79 -17.51 1.99
N GLY A 353 -18.74 -16.68 3.03
CA GLY A 353 -19.65 -16.64 4.17
C GLY A 353 -20.99 -16.06 3.74
N SER A 354 -22.00 -16.93 3.66
CA SER A 354 -23.39 -16.53 3.43
C SER A 354 -24.02 -16.09 4.75
N GLY A 355 -24.50 -14.84 4.81
CA GLY A 355 -25.07 -14.27 6.02
C GLY A 355 -26.24 -13.32 5.75
N GLN A 356 -26.88 -12.87 6.82
CA GLN A 356 -27.91 -11.83 6.76
C GLN A 356 -27.28 -10.44 6.83
N ILE A 357 -27.88 -9.46 6.14
CA ILE A 357 -27.48 -8.04 6.22
C ILE A 357 -28.56 -7.31 7.01
N LYS A 358 -28.28 -6.96 8.27
CA LYS A 358 -29.25 -6.40 9.22
C LYS A 358 -29.11 -4.89 9.33
N ASN A 359 -30.20 -4.16 9.13
CA ASN A 359 -30.25 -2.71 9.27
C ASN A 359 -30.30 -2.27 10.74
N ALA A 360 -29.51 -1.26 11.11
CA ALA A 360 -29.37 -0.80 12.49
C ALA A 360 -30.66 -0.12 13.02
N ALA A 361 -31.33 0.69 12.20
CA ALA A 361 -32.54 1.41 12.63
C ALA A 361 -33.75 0.48 12.88
N SER A 362 -33.89 -0.57 12.08
CA SER A 362 -35.08 -1.44 12.10
C SER A 362 -34.86 -2.77 12.80
N GLY A 363 -33.61 -3.23 12.89
CA GLY A 363 -33.27 -4.60 13.26
C GLY A 363 -33.76 -5.66 12.25
N ARG A 364 -34.16 -5.25 11.04
CA ARG A 364 -34.65 -6.11 9.97
C ARG A 364 -33.55 -6.42 8.96
N CYS A 365 -33.75 -7.48 8.19
CA CYS A 365 -32.78 -7.98 7.24
C CYS A 365 -33.09 -7.49 5.81
N LEU A 366 -32.03 -7.34 5.01
CA LEU A 366 -32.12 -7.12 3.57
C LEU A 366 -32.70 -8.38 2.92
N ASP A 367 -33.86 -8.22 2.30
CA ASP A 367 -34.72 -9.30 1.85
C ASP A 367 -35.07 -9.13 0.38
N VAL A 368 -34.93 -10.18 -0.42
CA VAL A 368 -35.47 -10.18 -1.79
C VAL A 368 -36.98 -10.39 -1.73
N SER A 369 -37.74 -9.38 -2.18
CA SER A 369 -39.19 -9.33 -2.03
C SER A 369 -39.87 -10.59 -2.58
N GLY A 370 -40.64 -11.26 -1.71
CA GLY A 370 -41.40 -12.46 -2.06
C GLY A 370 -40.54 -13.67 -2.48
N ALA A 371 -39.26 -13.68 -2.10
CA ALA A 371 -38.27 -14.65 -2.58
C ALA A 371 -38.19 -14.72 -4.12
N GLY A 372 -38.47 -13.61 -4.80
CA GLY A 372 -38.40 -13.53 -6.26
C GLY A 372 -36.99 -13.77 -6.78
N THR A 373 -36.88 -14.37 -7.97
CA THR A 373 -35.61 -14.66 -8.65
C THR A 373 -35.50 -13.98 -10.02
N ALA A 374 -36.53 -13.23 -10.42
CA ALA A 374 -36.53 -12.47 -11.65
C ALA A 374 -35.62 -11.24 -11.53
N ASP A 375 -34.91 -10.93 -12.61
CA ASP A 375 -34.11 -9.71 -12.71
C ASP A 375 -35.00 -8.47 -12.53
N GLY A 376 -34.51 -7.52 -11.74
CA GLY A 376 -35.27 -6.34 -11.36
C GLY A 376 -36.25 -6.55 -10.20
N THR A 377 -36.20 -7.69 -9.48
CA THR A 377 -36.97 -7.86 -8.23
C THR A 377 -36.40 -6.93 -7.16
N ALA A 378 -37.25 -6.15 -6.47
CA ALA A 378 -36.78 -5.20 -5.45
C ALA A 378 -36.26 -5.94 -4.22
N VAL A 379 -35.28 -5.35 -3.57
CA VAL A 379 -34.98 -5.70 -2.18
C VAL A 379 -35.72 -4.77 -1.22
N GLN A 380 -36.00 -5.27 -0.03
CA GLN A 380 -36.78 -4.60 1.00
C GLN A 380 -36.19 -4.90 2.38
N LEU A 381 -36.68 -4.21 3.42
CA LEU A 381 -36.54 -4.69 4.79
C LEU A 381 -37.62 -5.71 5.11
N TYR A 382 -37.24 -6.81 5.74
CA TYR A 382 -38.17 -7.78 6.29
C TYR A 382 -37.62 -8.38 7.59
N ASP A 383 -38.51 -8.88 8.46
CA ASP A 383 -38.10 -9.57 9.67
C ASP A 383 -37.09 -10.69 9.34
N CYS A 384 -36.01 -10.76 10.13
CA CYS A 384 -34.95 -11.72 9.89
C CYS A 384 -35.46 -13.14 10.16
N HIS A 385 -35.40 -14.02 9.14
CA HIS A 385 -35.93 -15.39 9.25
C HIS A 385 -35.01 -16.47 8.68
N GLY A 386 -33.81 -16.12 8.22
CA GLY A 386 -32.80 -17.08 7.73
C GLY A 386 -33.15 -17.76 6.41
N GLY A 387 -34.16 -17.28 5.67
CA GLY A 387 -34.50 -17.82 4.36
C GLY A 387 -33.45 -17.48 3.31
N THR A 388 -33.39 -18.27 2.23
CA THR A 388 -32.39 -18.11 1.15
C THR A 388 -32.44 -16.74 0.48
N ASN A 389 -33.59 -16.06 0.52
CA ASN A 389 -33.80 -14.70 0.02
C ASN A 389 -33.23 -13.59 0.94
N GLN A 390 -32.68 -13.95 2.10
CA GLN A 390 -31.96 -13.08 3.02
C GLN A 390 -30.50 -13.49 3.21
N GLN A 391 -30.03 -14.48 2.45
CA GLN A 391 -28.69 -15.01 2.52
C GLN A 391 -27.82 -14.36 1.44
N TRP A 392 -26.92 -13.48 1.88
CA TRP A 392 -26.04 -12.69 1.04
C TRP A 392 -24.59 -13.10 1.27
N THR A 393 -23.86 -13.38 0.20
CA THR A 393 -22.41 -13.63 0.22
C THR A 393 -21.71 -12.40 -0.32
N TYR A 394 -20.86 -11.77 0.49
CA TYR A 394 -19.97 -10.72 0.00
C TYR A 394 -18.73 -11.36 -0.62
N THR A 395 -18.48 -11.08 -1.89
CA THR A 395 -17.36 -11.69 -2.63
C THR A 395 -16.12 -10.80 -2.62
N ASP A 396 -14.97 -11.38 -2.94
CA ASP A 396 -13.75 -10.64 -3.24
C ASP A 396 -13.88 -9.65 -4.43
N ALA A 397 -14.89 -9.76 -5.28
CA ALA A 397 -15.18 -8.75 -6.30
C ALA A 397 -15.95 -7.52 -5.75
N GLY A 398 -16.34 -7.56 -4.48
CA GLY A 398 -17.20 -6.58 -3.80
C GLY A 398 -18.67 -6.72 -4.14
N GLU A 399 -19.11 -7.87 -4.62
CA GLU A 399 -20.52 -8.12 -4.93
C GLU A 399 -21.23 -8.70 -3.70
N PHE A 400 -22.48 -8.30 -3.46
CA PHE A 400 -23.38 -9.06 -2.58
C PHE A 400 -24.21 -10.02 -3.42
N ARG A 401 -23.92 -11.32 -3.33
CA ARG A 401 -24.61 -12.38 -4.08
C ARG A 401 -25.70 -13.05 -3.26
N VAL A 402 -26.86 -13.30 -3.88
CA VAL A 402 -27.97 -14.07 -3.36
C VAL A 402 -28.35 -15.17 -4.35
N TYR A 403 -28.83 -16.32 -3.85
CA TYR A 403 -29.14 -17.51 -4.67
C TYR A 403 -27.96 -18.00 -5.54
N GLY A 404 -26.72 -17.71 -5.13
CA GLY A 404 -25.50 -18.08 -5.83
C GLY A 404 -25.10 -17.13 -6.98
N ASN A 405 -26.03 -16.80 -7.90
CA ASN A 405 -25.69 -16.04 -9.12
C ASN A 405 -26.58 -14.80 -9.40
N LYS A 406 -27.28 -14.30 -8.38
CA LYS A 406 -27.91 -12.97 -8.43
C LYS A 406 -27.11 -12.01 -7.58
N CYS A 407 -26.98 -10.77 -8.03
CA CYS A 407 -26.21 -9.73 -7.38
C CYS A 407 -27.15 -8.60 -6.91
N LEU A 408 -26.83 -8.01 -5.77
CA LEU A 408 -27.40 -6.74 -5.34
C LEU A 408 -27.01 -5.66 -6.36
N ASP A 409 -28.01 -5.09 -7.01
CA ASP A 409 -27.87 -4.27 -8.20
C ASP A 409 -28.55 -2.92 -7.96
N ALA A 410 -27.83 -1.83 -8.25
CA ALA A 410 -28.40 -0.49 -8.32
C ALA A 410 -28.90 -0.21 -9.74
N GLY A 411 -30.20 0.08 -9.89
CA GLY A 411 -30.82 0.39 -11.19
C GLY A 411 -30.50 1.79 -11.75
N GLY A 412 -29.51 2.48 -11.20
CA GLY A 412 -29.18 3.89 -11.46
C GLY A 412 -28.14 4.44 -10.47
N THR A 413 -27.85 5.75 -10.54
CA THR A 413 -26.80 6.39 -9.72
C THR A 413 -27.28 7.57 -8.87
N GLY A 414 -28.56 7.95 -8.96
CA GLY A 414 -29.12 9.09 -8.22
C GLY A 414 -29.79 8.72 -6.90
N ASN A 415 -30.06 9.72 -6.06
CA ASN A 415 -30.87 9.55 -4.87
C ASN A 415 -32.26 8.98 -5.22
N GLY A 416 -32.73 8.01 -4.44
CA GLY A 416 -33.99 7.31 -4.71
C GLY A 416 -33.87 6.18 -5.74
N THR A 417 -32.68 5.91 -6.27
CA THR A 417 -32.46 4.76 -7.15
C THR A 417 -32.89 3.49 -6.45
N ARG A 418 -33.71 2.70 -7.12
CA ARG A 418 -34.13 1.37 -6.65
C ARG A 418 -32.93 0.42 -6.56
N VAL A 419 -32.81 -0.25 -5.42
CA VAL A 419 -31.92 -1.40 -5.27
C VAL A 419 -32.72 -2.69 -5.47
N GLN A 420 -32.15 -3.62 -6.20
CA GLN A 420 -32.82 -4.80 -6.72
C GLN A 420 -31.86 -5.98 -6.82
N ILE A 421 -32.35 -7.14 -7.24
CA ILE A 421 -31.49 -8.22 -7.71
C ILE A 421 -31.42 -8.25 -9.24
N TYR A 422 -30.25 -8.55 -9.77
CA TYR A 422 -30.03 -8.77 -11.19
C TYR A 422 -29.01 -9.91 -11.39
N SER A 423 -28.96 -10.50 -12.57
CA SER A 423 -27.93 -11.50 -12.91
C SER A 423 -26.53 -10.88 -12.75
N CYS A 424 -25.62 -11.59 -12.08
CA CYS A 424 -24.27 -11.08 -11.86
C CYS A 424 -23.49 -10.95 -13.18
N TRP A 425 -22.88 -9.79 -13.41
CA TRP A 425 -22.06 -9.55 -14.61
C TRP A 425 -20.78 -8.74 -14.35
N GLY A 426 -20.49 -8.41 -13.09
CA GLY A 426 -19.28 -7.69 -12.68
C GLY A 426 -19.31 -6.17 -12.88
N GLY A 427 -20.47 -5.59 -13.17
CA GLY A 427 -20.65 -4.14 -13.29
C GLY A 427 -20.46 -3.41 -11.97
N ASP A 428 -19.96 -2.17 -12.03
CA ASP A 428 -19.71 -1.36 -10.82
C ASP A 428 -21.00 -0.94 -10.07
N ASN A 429 -22.16 -1.03 -10.73
CA ASN A 429 -23.48 -0.86 -10.08
C ASN A 429 -23.90 -2.11 -9.27
N GLN A 430 -23.12 -3.20 -9.35
CA GLN A 430 -23.29 -4.42 -8.57
C GLN A 430 -22.18 -4.60 -7.51
N LYS A 431 -21.26 -3.64 -7.43
CA LYS A 431 -20.16 -3.64 -6.46
C LYS A 431 -20.44 -2.65 -5.34
N TRP A 432 -20.06 -3.04 -4.14
CA TRP A 432 -20.37 -2.33 -2.91
C TRP A 432 -19.12 -2.25 -2.04
N ARG A 433 -18.98 -1.17 -1.30
CA ARG A 433 -17.98 -1.00 -0.25
C ARG A 433 -18.66 -1.10 1.09
N VAL A 434 -18.27 -2.09 1.88
CA VAL A 434 -18.65 -2.19 3.29
C VAL A 434 -17.63 -1.38 4.08
N ASN A 435 -18.08 -0.32 4.75
CA ASN A 435 -17.19 0.52 5.55
C ASN A 435 -17.32 0.16 7.04
N SER A 436 -16.26 0.44 7.81
CA SER A 436 -16.20 0.19 9.25
C SER A 436 -17.25 0.92 10.10
N ASP A 437 -17.88 1.98 9.58
CA ASP A 437 -18.99 2.69 10.22
C ASP A 437 -20.37 2.01 10.04
N GLY A 438 -20.40 0.88 9.34
CA GLY A 438 -21.60 0.10 9.01
C GLY A 438 -22.30 0.56 7.73
N THR A 439 -21.82 1.60 7.05
CA THR A 439 -22.41 2.00 5.76
C THR A 439 -22.01 1.01 4.65
N ILE A 440 -22.95 0.76 3.73
CA ILE A 440 -22.71 0.00 2.49
C ILE A 440 -22.88 0.99 1.33
N VAL A 441 -21.81 1.24 0.57
CA VAL A 441 -21.77 2.27 -0.48
C VAL A 441 -21.62 1.64 -1.86
N GLY A 442 -22.50 1.99 -2.80
CA GLY A 442 -22.37 1.55 -4.19
C GLY A 442 -21.12 2.14 -4.84
N VAL A 443 -20.31 1.30 -5.50
CA VAL A 443 -19.04 1.74 -6.12
C VAL A 443 -19.28 2.77 -7.21
N GLN A 444 -20.18 2.48 -8.16
CA GLN A 444 -20.47 3.39 -9.28
C GLN A 444 -21.13 4.71 -8.83
N SER A 445 -22.04 4.65 -7.86
CA SER A 445 -22.86 5.82 -7.48
C SER A 445 -22.19 6.69 -6.40
N GLY A 446 -21.35 6.10 -5.55
CA GLY A 446 -20.87 6.75 -4.33
C GLY A 446 -21.96 6.98 -3.28
N LEU A 447 -23.15 6.39 -3.46
CA LEU A 447 -24.31 6.54 -2.57
C LEU A 447 -24.46 5.34 -1.62
N CYS A 448 -25.05 5.58 -0.45
CA CYS A 448 -25.29 4.58 0.58
C CYS A 448 -26.57 3.78 0.31
N LEU A 449 -26.54 2.50 0.68
CA LEU A 449 -27.71 1.65 0.83
C LEU A 449 -28.59 2.20 1.95
N ASP A 450 -29.80 2.62 1.61
CA ASP A 450 -30.68 3.41 2.46
C ASP A 450 -32.06 2.75 2.57
N ALA A 451 -32.52 2.52 3.80
CA ALA A 451 -33.89 2.11 4.05
C ALA A 451 -34.78 3.36 4.24
N ALA A 452 -35.82 3.50 3.41
CA ALA A 452 -36.74 4.65 3.44
C ALA A 452 -37.73 4.65 4.63
N GLY A 453 -37.58 3.71 5.57
CA GLY A 453 -38.48 3.43 6.68
C GLY A 453 -37.97 2.25 7.51
N THR A 454 -38.78 1.74 8.44
CA THR A 454 -38.36 0.65 9.36
C THR A 454 -39.26 -0.57 9.36
N GLY A 455 -40.43 -0.54 8.72
CA GLY A 455 -41.38 -1.66 8.70
C GLY A 455 -41.03 -2.75 7.68
N ASN A 456 -41.72 -3.89 7.76
CA ASN A 456 -41.67 -4.90 6.70
C ASN A 456 -42.13 -4.29 5.37
N SER A 457 -41.49 -4.72 4.28
CA SER A 457 -41.69 -4.21 2.93
C SER A 457 -41.29 -2.75 2.73
N THR A 458 -40.50 -2.18 3.65
CA THR A 458 -39.82 -0.90 3.39
C THR A 458 -38.86 -1.09 2.21
N PRO A 459 -38.96 -0.26 1.15
CA PRO A 459 -38.03 -0.33 0.03
C PRO A 459 -36.64 0.12 0.45
N VAL A 460 -35.63 -0.53 -0.11
CA VAL A 460 -34.24 -0.10 0.00
C VAL A 460 -33.81 0.58 -1.30
N GLN A 461 -33.12 1.70 -1.17
CA GLN A 461 -32.74 2.59 -2.25
C GLN A 461 -31.27 3.00 -2.12
N LEU A 462 -30.75 3.73 -3.10
CA LEU A 462 -29.55 4.53 -2.94
C LEU A 462 -29.89 5.94 -2.48
N TYR A 463 -29.12 6.46 -1.53
CA TYR A 463 -29.23 7.84 -1.10
C TYR A 463 -27.87 8.41 -0.65
N THR A 464 -27.78 9.74 -0.60
CA THR A 464 -26.59 10.44 -0.09
C THR A 464 -26.28 9.93 1.33
N CYS A 465 -25.02 9.57 1.55
CA CYS A 465 -24.57 9.06 2.83
C CYS A 465 -24.74 10.12 3.92
N SER A 466 -25.60 9.83 4.89
CA SER A 466 -25.91 10.68 6.06
C SER A 466 -25.37 10.09 7.36
N TYR A 467 -24.90 8.83 7.32
CA TYR A 467 -24.41 8.07 8.46
C TYR A 467 -25.47 7.82 9.55
N ALA A 468 -26.75 8.03 9.22
CA ALA A 468 -27.88 7.71 10.08
C ALA A 468 -28.13 6.20 10.15
N ASP A 469 -28.82 5.74 11.19
CA ASP A 469 -29.03 4.31 11.45
C ASP A 469 -29.80 3.58 10.34
N ASN A 470 -30.58 4.29 9.52
CA ASN A 470 -31.28 3.71 8.38
C ASN A 470 -30.34 3.37 7.20
N GLN A 471 -29.08 3.83 7.25
CA GLN A 471 -28.01 3.52 6.30
C GLN A 471 -26.88 2.68 6.90
N ARG A 472 -27.01 2.24 8.16
CA ARG A 472 -26.05 1.37 8.83
C ARG A 472 -26.54 -0.06 8.83
N TRP A 473 -25.61 -0.97 8.57
CA TRP A 473 -25.87 -2.38 8.37
C TRP A 473 -24.81 -3.21 9.09
N THR A 474 -25.22 -4.35 9.60
CA THR A 474 -24.31 -5.40 10.08
C THR A 474 -24.43 -6.57 9.12
N VAL A 475 -23.30 -6.99 8.55
CA VAL A 475 -23.20 -8.20 7.74
C VAL A 475 -22.78 -9.32 8.67
N SER A 476 -23.60 -10.37 8.81
CA SER A 476 -23.42 -11.43 9.82
C SER A 476 -23.85 -12.80 9.34
#